data_AF-A0A439KHT0-F1
#
_entry.id   AF-A0A439KHT0-F1
#
_cell.length_a   1.000
_cell.length_b   1.000
_cell.length_c   1.000
_cell.angle_alpha   90.00
_cell.angle_beta   90.00
_cell.angle_gamma   90.00
#
_symmetry.space_group_name_H-M   'P 1'
#
loop_
_entity.id
_entity.type
_entity.pdbx_description
1 polymer ?
#
loop_
_entity_poly.entity_id
_entity_poly.type
_entity_poly.pdbx_seq_one_letter_code
_entity_poly.pdbx_strand_id
1 'polypeptide(L)'
;LEAVLRQVGAERYHNRHPFHHRMTSGALSRTEMQAWALNRYCYQAVIPRKDAMILAHAEDPAFRAAWRKRIEDHDGEDGWSGGIARWLHLATSLGLDADAVKSERLALPATRFAVGAYLSFCTNRTLFEAVASSLTEMFSPLIIGERVPAMLAKYDYIT
;
A
#
# COMPACT_ATOMS: atom_id res chain seq x y z
N LEU A 1 -11.61 23.30 -3.12
CA LEU A 1 -10.39 22.47 -3.13
C LEU A 1 -10.72 20.97 -3.06
N GLU A 2 -11.55 20.51 -2.11
CA GLU A 2 -11.90 19.08 -1.99
C GLU A 2 -12.45 18.46 -3.28
N ALA A 3 -13.34 19.15 -3.99
CA ALA A 3 -13.87 18.67 -5.27
C ALA A 3 -12.77 18.38 -6.31
N VAL A 4 -11.71 19.21 -6.34
CA VAL A 4 -10.56 19.01 -7.24
C VAL A 4 -9.78 17.76 -6.83
N LEU A 5 -9.54 17.57 -5.53
CA LEU A 5 -8.86 16.37 -5.03
C LEU A 5 -9.65 15.09 -5.37
N ARG A 6 -10.98 15.12 -5.21
CA ARG A 6 -11.85 14.00 -5.58
C ARG A 6 -11.86 13.74 -7.08
N GLN A 7 -11.80 14.79 -7.90
CA GLN A 7 -11.70 14.64 -9.37
C GLN A 7 -10.41 13.91 -9.77
N VAL A 8 -9.28 14.23 -9.13
CA VAL A 8 -8.01 13.50 -9.37
C VAL A 8 -8.18 12.02 -9.05
N GLY A 9 -8.84 11.66 -7.96
CA GLY A 9 -9.15 10.26 -7.64
C GLY A 9 -10.03 9.60 -8.70
N ALA A 10 -11.11 10.25 -9.12
CA ALA A 10 -12.05 9.73 -10.12
C ALA A 10 -11.39 9.46 -11.48
N GLU A 11 -10.41 10.28 -11.86
CA GLU A 11 -9.73 10.18 -13.16
C GLU A 11 -8.46 9.32 -13.13
N ARG A 12 -7.72 9.32 -12.01
CA ARG A 12 -6.33 8.83 -11.97
C ARG A 12 -6.10 7.72 -10.93
N TYR A 13 -7.06 7.40 -10.07
CA TYR A 13 -6.85 6.35 -9.09
C TYR A 13 -6.71 4.97 -9.73
N HIS A 14 -5.91 4.12 -9.12
CA HIS A 14 -5.44 2.89 -9.76
C HIS A 14 -6.49 1.78 -9.89
N ASN A 15 -7.71 1.97 -9.37
CA ASN A 15 -8.82 1.07 -9.68
C ASN A 15 -9.20 1.12 -11.16
N ARG A 16 -8.79 2.16 -11.90
CA ARG A 16 -8.96 2.26 -13.36
C ARG A 16 -7.89 1.52 -14.16
N HIS A 17 -6.85 1.01 -13.51
CA HIS A 17 -5.74 0.38 -14.21
C HIS A 17 -6.18 -0.99 -14.77
N PRO A 18 -5.82 -1.36 -16.02
CA PRO A 18 -6.23 -2.64 -16.62
C PRO A 18 -5.88 -3.87 -15.76
N PHE A 19 -4.76 -3.83 -15.05
CA PHE A 19 -4.39 -4.91 -14.11
C PHE A 19 -5.40 -5.08 -12.96
N HIS A 20 -5.95 -3.99 -12.42
CA HIS A 20 -7.00 -4.06 -11.39
C HIS A 20 -8.31 -4.61 -11.96
N HIS A 21 -8.69 -4.20 -13.16
CA HIS A 21 -9.87 -4.75 -13.82
C HIS A 21 -9.73 -6.25 -14.12
N ARG A 22 -8.55 -6.70 -14.59
CA ARG A 22 -8.26 -8.14 -14.74
C ARG A 22 -8.33 -8.88 -13.41
N MET A 23 -7.84 -8.26 -12.33
CA MET A 23 -7.94 -8.83 -10.99
C MET A 23 -9.39 -9.04 -10.57
N THR A 24 -10.21 -8.00 -10.66
CA THR A 24 -11.61 -8.06 -10.21
C THR A 24 -12.49 -8.89 -11.13
N SER A 25 -12.12 -9.05 -12.41
CA SER A 25 -12.83 -9.94 -13.34
C SER A 25 -12.45 -11.42 -13.20
N GLY A 26 -11.45 -11.78 -12.39
CA GLY A 26 -10.97 -13.16 -12.28
C GLY A 26 -10.01 -13.61 -13.39
N ALA A 27 -9.41 -12.66 -14.13
CA ALA A 27 -8.60 -12.93 -15.31
C ALA A 27 -7.08 -12.90 -15.06
N LEU A 28 -6.65 -12.85 -13.79
CA LEU A 28 -5.24 -13.03 -13.44
C LEU A 28 -4.92 -14.51 -13.28
N SER A 29 -3.76 -14.92 -13.76
CA SER A 29 -3.15 -16.19 -13.36
C SER A 29 -2.70 -16.13 -11.90
N ARG A 30 -2.49 -17.30 -11.29
CA ARG A 30 -1.92 -17.38 -9.94
C ARG A 30 -0.55 -16.70 -9.84
N THR A 31 0.29 -16.83 -10.86
CA THR A 31 1.60 -16.16 -10.93
C THR A 31 1.48 -14.63 -10.98
N GLU A 32 0.50 -14.10 -11.70
CA GLU A 32 0.23 -12.65 -11.69
C GLU A 32 -0.28 -12.18 -10.33
N MET A 33 -1.10 -12.99 -9.64
CA MET A 33 -1.56 -12.70 -8.27
C MET A 33 -0.39 -12.71 -7.27
N GLN A 34 0.51 -13.69 -7.37
CA GLN A 34 1.74 -13.75 -6.57
C GLN A 34 2.63 -12.52 -6.82
N ALA A 35 2.85 -12.18 -8.09
CA ALA A 35 3.63 -10.99 -8.46
C ALA A 35 3.00 -9.71 -7.90
N TRP A 36 1.67 -9.57 -7.96
CA TRP A 36 0.97 -8.46 -7.36
C TRP A 36 1.14 -8.42 -5.83
N ALA A 37 0.97 -9.54 -5.15
CA ALA A 37 1.07 -9.60 -3.69
C ALA A 37 2.47 -9.23 -3.20
N LEU A 38 3.51 -9.77 -3.85
CA LEU A 38 4.91 -9.42 -3.54
C LEU A 38 5.19 -7.93 -3.77
N ASN A 39 4.81 -7.39 -4.93
CA ASN A 39 5.10 -5.99 -5.23
C ASN A 39 4.25 -5.03 -4.39
N ARG A 40 3.04 -5.43 -4.00
CA ARG A 40 2.21 -4.66 -3.08
C ARG A 40 2.75 -4.72 -1.66
N TYR A 41 3.33 -5.84 -1.22
CA TYR A 41 4.06 -5.93 0.05
C TYR A 41 5.18 -4.87 0.13
N CYS A 42 6.00 -4.70 -0.92
CA CYS A 42 7.05 -3.67 -0.94
C CYS A 42 6.51 -2.25 -0.71
N TYR A 43 5.35 -1.93 -1.30
CA TYR A 43 4.69 -0.65 -1.05
C TYR A 43 4.30 -0.53 0.43
N GLN A 44 3.69 -1.58 1.01
CA GLN A 44 3.20 -1.57 2.38
C GLN A 44 4.32 -1.54 3.42
N ALA A 45 5.44 -2.21 3.17
CA ALA A 45 6.63 -2.19 4.02
C ALA A 45 7.30 -0.81 4.10
N VAL A 46 7.10 0.05 3.08
CA VAL A 46 7.67 1.42 3.08
C VAL A 46 6.75 2.44 3.76
N ILE A 47 5.45 2.18 3.90
CA ILE A 47 4.51 3.14 4.52
C ILE A 47 4.94 3.64 5.90
N PRO A 48 5.28 2.79 6.89
CA PRO A 48 5.70 3.30 8.21
C PRO A 48 6.97 4.15 8.15
N ARG A 49 7.92 3.81 7.25
CA ARG A 49 9.12 4.64 7.02
C ARG A 49 8.77 5.99 6.41
N LYS A 50 7.85 6.02 5.45
CA LYS A 50 7.33 7.24 4.84
C LYS A 50 6.62 8.10 5.89
N ASP A 51 5.78 7.50 6.73
CA ASP A 51 5.08 8.20 7.81
C ASP A 51 6.03 8.73 8.89
N ALA A 52 7.13 8.02 9.17
CA ALA A 52 8.18 8.52 10.05
C ALA A 52 8.86 9.79 9.50
N MET A 53 9.03 9.91 8.19
CA MET A 53 9.53 11.16 7.58
C MET A 53 8.55 12.32 7.76
N ILE A 54 7.24 12.06 7.66
CA ILE A 54 6.22 13.07 7.95
C ILE A 54 6.28 13.52 9.41
N LEU A 55 6.45 12.56 10.35
CA LEU A 55 6.63 12.88 11.77
C LEU A 55 7.90 13.71 12.04
N ALA A 56 8.99 13.42 11.33
CA ALA A 56 10.25 14.15 11.48
C ALA A 56 10.14 15.63 11.09
N HIS A 57 9.27 15.96 10.14
CA HIS A 57 8.98 17.34 9.73
C HIS A 57 7.99 18.06 10.65
N ALA A 58 7.25 17.35 11.50
CA ALA A 58 6.15 17.92 12.26
C ALA A 58 6.61 18.49 13.61
N GLU A 59 6.48 19.79 13.80
CA GLU A 59 6.80 20.48 15.06
C GLU A 59 5.69 20.32 16.12
N ASP A 60 4.43 20.24 15.71
CA ASP A 60 3.27 20.09 16.61
C ASP A 60 3.20 18.69 17.25
N PRO A 61 3.31 18.57 18.58
CA PRO A 61 3.17 17.30 19.29
C PRO A 61 1.80 16.64 19.12
N ALA A 62 0.72 17.42 19.00
CA ALA A 62 -0.64 16.86 18.84
C ALA A 62 -0.77 16.17 17.48
N PHE A 63 -0.29 16.82 16.41
CA PHE A 63 -0.17 16.20 15.10
C PHE A 63 0.68 14.92 15.14
N ARG A 64 1.87 14.96 15.77
CA ARG A 64 2.71 13.75 15.87
C ARG A 64 2.02 12.59 16.59
N ALA A 65 1.30 12.88 17.68
CA ALA A 65 0.54 11.88 18.43
C ALA A 65 -0.59 11.26 17.59
N ALA A 66 -1.27 12.04 16.75
CA ALA A 66 -2.28 11.52 15.84
C ALA A 66 -1.67 10.73 14.67
N TRP A 67 -0.58 11.22 14.08
CA TRP A 67 0.02 10.61 12.89
C TRP A 67 0.78 9.32 13.20
N ARG A 68 1.42 9.19 14.38
CA ARG A 68 2.15 7.96 14.76
C ARG A 68 1.28 6.71 14.78
N LYS A 69 -0.04 6.86 14.98
CA LYS A 69 -1.00 5.75 14.93
C LYS A 69 -0.90 4.97 13.61
N ARG A 70 -0.57 5.66 12.50
CA ARG A 70 -0.38 5.03 11.18
C ARG A 70 0.80 4.08 11.15
N ILE A 71 1.87 4.40 11.87
CA ILE A 71 3.05 3.52 12.00
C ILE A 71 2.67 2.33 12.87
N GLU A 72 2.04 2.58 14.03
CA GLU A 72 1.54 1.52 14.93
C GLU A 72 0.59 0.56 14.21
N ASP A 73 -0.29 1.05 13.34
CA ASP A 73 -1.20 0.21 12.53
C ASP A 73 -0.48 -0.68 11.51
N HIS A 74 0.67 -0.24 10.99
CA HIS A 74 1.45 -1.00 10.00
C HIS A 74 2.41 -1.99 10.66
N ASP A 75 3.12 -1.56 11.68
CA ASP A 75 4.15 -2.33 12.37
C ASP A 75 3.53 -3.27 13.43
N GLY A 76 2.48 -2.82 14.12
CA GLY A 76 1.97 -3.49 15.31
C GLY A 76 2.87 -3.24 16.52
N GLU A 77 2.64 -3.97 17.61
CA GLU A 77 3.36 -3.76 18.88
C GLU A 77 4.80 -4.29 18.86
N ASP A 78 5.05 -5.33 18.05
CA ASP A 78 6.32 -6.06 17.96
C ASP A 78 7.03 -5.88 16.59
N GLY A 79 6.48 -5.03 15.72
CA GLY A 79 6.97 -4.81 14.37
C GLY A 79 6.52 -5.86 13.34
N TRP A 80 5.79 -6.90 13.75
CA TRP A 80 5.33 -8.01 12.91
C TRP A 80 3.90 -8.49 13.20
N SER A 81 3.10 -7.67 13.87
CA SER A 81 1.70 -7.97 14.22
C SER A 81 0.70 -7.03 13.53
N GLY A 82 1.19 -5.96 12.89
CA GLY A 82 0.36 -4.95 12.21
C GLY A 82 -0.01 -5.30 10.77
N GLY A 83 -0.32 -4.25 10.00
CA GLY A 83 -0.70 -4.34 8.60
C GLY A 83 0.34 -5.04 7.71
N ILE A 84 1.63 -4.86 7.95
CA ILE A 84 2.70 -5.52 7.18
C ILE A 84 2.60 -7.04 7.30
N ALA A 85 2.29 -7.55 8.50
CA ALA A 85 2.12 -8.97 8.76
C ALA A 85 0.96 -9.57 7.95
N ARG A 86 -0.14 -8.82 7.80
CA ARG A 86 -1.29 -9.23 6.96
C ARG A 86 -0.91 -9.33 5.48
N TRP A 87 -0.07 -8.44 4.99
CA TRP A 87 0.43 -8.49 3.61
C TRP A 87 1.43 -9.62 3.39
N LEU A 88 2.29 -9.89 4.38
CA LEU A 88 3.15 -11.06 4.36
C LEU A 88 2.31 -12.34 4.32
N HIS A 89 1.29 -12.45 5.16
CA HIS A 89 0.37 -13.58 5.18
C HIS A 89 -0.35 -13.78 3.84
N LEU A 90 -0.83 -12.69 3.21
CA LEU A 90 -1.43 -12.76 1.88
C LEU A 90 -0.44 -13.27 0.81
N ALA A 91 0.82 -12.83 0.87
CA ALA A 91 1.83 -13.28 -0.07
C ALA A 91 2.17 -14.77 0.14
N THR A 92 2.31 -15.21 1.39
CA THR A 92 2.64 -16.61 1.71
C THR A 92 1.47 -17.57 1.49
N SER A 93 0.22 -17.13 1.69
CA SER A 93 -0.97 -17.96 1.37
C SER A 93 -1.08 -18.22 -0.14
N LEU A 94 -0.57 -17.30 -0.97
CA LEU A 94 -0.44 -17.51 -2.42
C LEU A 94 0.72 -18.44 -2.80
N GLY A 95 1.50 -18.94 -1.83
CA GLY A 95 2.60 -19.89 -2.02
C GLY A 95 3.98 -19.26 -2.18
N LEU A 96 4.16 -17.99 -1.82
CA LEU A 96 5.47 -17.35 -1.80
C LEU A 96 6.25 -17.70 -0.54
N ASP A 97 7.56 -17.87 -0.67
CA ASP A 97 8.48 -18.02 0.46
C ASP A 97 8.51 -16.74 1.30
N ALA A 98 8.38 -16.87 2.62
CA ALA A 98 8.30 -15.73 3.53
C ALA A 98 9.57 -14.89 3.50
N ASP A 99 10.74 -15.53 3.42
CA ASP A 99 12.02 -14.82 3.39
C ASP A 99 12.23 -14.12 2.04
N ALA A 100 11.71 -14.66 0.94
CA ALA A 100 11.63 -13.99 -0.36
C ALA A 100 10.80 -12.72 -0.34
N VAL A 101 9.64 -12.76 0.32
CA VAL A 101 8.76 -11.61 0.46
C VAL A 101 9.42 -10.55 1.33
N LYS A 102 9.88 -10.92 2.54
CA LYS A 102 10.54 -10.00 3.49
C LYS A 102 11.79 -9.34 2.92
N SER A 103 12.59 -10.09 2.15
CA SER A 103 13.81 -9.54 1.56
C SER A 103 13.55 -8.68 0.32
N GLU A 104 12.32 -8.67 -0.20
CA GLU A 104 11.90 -7.97 -1.42
C GLU A 104 12.75 -8.27 -2.67
N ARG A 105 13.57 -9.34 -2.65
CA ARG A 105 14.62 -9.57 -3.65
C ARG A 105 14.07 -9.89 -5.03
N LEU A 106 12.84 -10.39 -5.08
CA LEU A 106 12.13 -10.74 -6.30
C LEU A 106 11.17 -9.62 -6.76
N ALA A 107 11.09 -8.50 -6.05
CA ALA A 107 10.24 -7.38 -6.41
C ALA A 107 10.75 -6.71 -7.69
N LEU A 108 9.81 -6.21 -8.50
CA LEU A 108 10.15 -5.55 -9.75
C LEU A 108 10.95 -4.28 -9.47
N PRO A 109 12.02 -3.99 -10.25
CA PRO A 109 12.78 -2.76 -10.12
C PRO A 109 11.89 -1.50 -10.22
N ALA A 110 10.87 -1.53 -11.08
CA ALA A 110 9.92 -0.44 -11.24
C ALA A 110 9.11 -0.18 -9.96
N THR A 111 8.70 -1.23 -9.24
CA THR A 111 8.02 -1.10 -7.95
C THR A 111 8.94 -0.49 -6.91
N ARG A 112 10.17 -0.99 -6.78
CA ARG A 112 11.16 -0.45 -5.84
C ARG A 112 11.46 1.02 -6.12
N PHE A 113 11.59 1.39 -7.39
CA PHE A 113 11.78 2.78 -7.82
C PHE A 113 10.58 3.66 -7.45
N ALA A 114 9.36 3.27 -7.82
CA ALA A 114 8.16 4.05 -7.56
C ALA A 114 7.88 4.23 -6.06
N VAL A 115 8.03 3.16 -5.27
CA VAL A 115 7.87 3.20 -3.82
C VAL A 115 8.97 4.06 -3.17
N GLY A 116 10.22 3.90 -3.61
CA GLY A 116 11.35 4.72 -3.15
C GLY A 116 11.17 6.21 -3.47
N ALA A 117 10.56 6.53 -4.61
CA ALA A 117 10.22 7.91 -4.95
C ALA A 117 9.20 8.51 -3.98
N TYR A 118 8.22 7.74 -3.49
CA TYR A 118 7.25 8.22 -2.50
C TYR A 118 7.92 8.51 -1.14
N LEU A 119 8.79 7.62 -0.68
CA LEU A 119 9.59 7.87 0.52
C LEU A 119 10.45 9.14 0.37
N SER A 120 11.18 9.24 -0.75
CA SER A 120 12.03 10.40 -1.06
C SER A 120 11.22 11.70 -1.14
N PHE A 121 10.02 11.67 -1.71
CA PHE A 121 9.12 12.82 -1.75
C PHE A 121 8.77 13.30 -0.32
N CYS A 122 8.38 12.39 0.57
CA CYS A 122 8.03 12.76 1.95
C CYS A 122 9.24 13.17 2.79
N THR A 123 10.44 12.68 2.46
CA THR A 123 11.70 13.14 3.08
C THR A 123 12.04 14.57 2.67
N ASN A 124 11.87 14.92 1.39
CA ASN A 124 12.46 16.14 0.82
C ASN A 124 11.47 17.31 0.60
N ARG A 125 10.17 17.07 0.68
CA ARG A 125 9.13 18.09 0.48
C ARG A 125 8.62 18.67 1.79
N THR A 126 7.84 19.74 1.69
CA THR A 126 7.24 20.37 2.87
C THR A 126 6.29 19.40 3.59
N LEU A 127 6.07 19.62 4.90
CA LEU A 127 5.09 18.85 5.67
C LEU A 127 3.71 18.85 4.99
N PHE A 128 3.28 19.99 4.45
CA PHE A 128 2.01 20.12 3.74
C PHE A 128 1.93 19.20 2.52
N GLU A 129 2.94 19.23 1.64
CA GLU A 129 2.98 18.37 0.45
C GLU A 129 3.04 16.88 0.83
N ALA A 130 3.85 16.53 1.82
CA ALA A 130 3.99 15.16 2.28
C ALA A 130 2.67 14.63 2.89
N VAL A 131 1.96 15.43 3.68
CA VAL A 131 0.61 15.08 4.18
C VAL A 131 -0.40 15.00 3.04
N ALA A 132 -0.42 15.97 2.12
CA ALA A 132 -1.37 15.97 1.00
C ALA A 132 -1.21 14.75 0.10
N SER A 133 0.00 14.19 -0.02
CA SER A 133 0.25 12.99 -0.80
C SER A 133 -0.44 11.72 -0.26
N SER A 134 -0.82 11.68 1.03
CA SER A 134 -1.57 10.56 1.61
C SER A 134 -3.06 10.55 1.24
N LEU A 135 -3.59 11.64 0.65
CA LEU A 135 -5.02 11.81 0.37
C LEU A 135 -5.59 10.83 -0.66
N THR A 136 -4.74 10.01 -1.29
CA THR A 136 -5.20 8.83 -2.04
C THR A 136 -6.00 7.85 -1.16
N GLU A 137 -5.86 7.93 0.16
CA GLU A 137 -6.67 7.20 1.14
C GLU A 137 -8.17 7.56 1.08
N MET A 138 -8.55 8.73 0.55
CA MET A 138 -9.95 9.06 0.29
C MET A 138 -10.63 8.09 -0.69
N PHE A 139 -9.84 7.35 -1.49
CA PHE A 139 -10.32 6.46 -2.54
C PHE A 139 -10.05 4.98 -2.23
N SER A 140 -9.27 4.69 -1.18
CA SER A 140 -8.92 3.31 -0.83
C SER A 140 -10.12 2.44 -0.41
N PRO A 141 -11.19 2.95 0.24
CA PRO A 141 -12.35 2.12 0.58
C PRO A 141 -13.05 1.55 -0.65
N LEU A 142 -13.13 2.33 -1.74
CA LEU A 142 -13.77 1.91 -2.99
C LEU A 142 -13.01 0.73 -3.61
N ILE A 143 -11.69 0.87 -3.81
CA ILE A 143 -10.91 -0.20 -4.45
C ILE A 143 -10.83 -1.46 -3.59
N ILE A 144 -10.82 -1.32 -2.25
CA ILE A 144 -10.87 -2.46 -1.33
C ILE A 144 -12.23 -3.17 -1.44
N GLY A 145 -13.33 -2.41 -1.49
CA GLY A 145 -14.69 -2.94 -1.65
C GLY A 145 -14.93 -3.63 -3.00
N GLU A 146 -14.23 -3.22 -4.06
CA GLU A 146 -14.22 -3.95 -5.34
C GLU A 146 -13.35 -5.20 -5.28
N ARG A 147 -12.12 -5.07 -4.75
CA ARG A 147 -11.09 -6.09 -4.84
C ARG A 147 -11.35 -7.29 -3.94
N VAL A 148 -11.65 -7.07 -2.66
CA VAL A 148 -11.71 -8.16 -1.68
C VAL A 148 -12.83 -9.16 -2.01
N PRO A 149 -14.09 -8.73 -2.26
CA PRO A 149 -15.15 -9.66 -2.65
C PRO A 149 -14.86 -10.37 -3.96
N ALA A 150 -14.30 -9.66 -4.94
CA ALA A 150 -13.93 -10.26 -6.22
C ALA A 150 -12.82 -11.31 -6.06
N MET A 151 -11.80 -11.04 -5.23
CA MET A 151 -10.72 -12.00 -4.98
C MET A 151 -11.26 -13.30 -4.37
N LEU A 152 -12.10 -13.19 -3.33
CA LEU A 152 -12.73 -14.34 -2.66
C LEU A 152 -13.68 -15.12 -3.59
N ALA A 153 -14.39 -14.43 -4.48
CA ALA A 153 -15.36 -15.06 -5.37
C ALA A 153 -14.75 -15.68 -6.64
N LYS A 154 -13.56 -15.24 -7.06
CA LYS A 154 -12.98 -15.59 -8.38
C LYS A 154 -11.69 -16.40 -8.33
N TYR A 155 -11.03 -16.49 -7.18
CA TYR A 155 -9.80 -17.27 -7.02
C TYR A 155 -9.97 -18.25 -5.85
N ASP A 156 -10.16 -19.53 -6.18
CA ASP A 156 -10.47 -20.63 -5.25
C ASP A 156 -9.38 -20.91 -4.21
N TYR A 157 -8.14 -20.54 -4.50
CA TYR A 157 -7.00 -20.67 -3.61
C TYR A 157 -6.82 -19.49 -2.63
N ILE A 158 -7.71 -18.49 -2.64
CA ILE A 158 -7.69 -17.37 -1.69
C ILE A 158 -8.77 -17.61 -0.63
N THR A 159 -8.34 -17.72 0.63
CA THR A 159 -9.18 -17.96 1.82
C THR A 159 -9.10 -16.81 2.79
#